data_AF-A0A517YCV9-F1
#
_entry.id   AF-A0A517YCV9-F1
#
_cell.length_a   1.000
_cell.length_b   1.000
_cell.length_c   1.000
_cell.angle_alpha   90.00
_cell.angle_beta   90.00
_cell.angle_gamma   90.00
#
_symmetry.space_group_name_H-M   'P 1'
#
loop_
_entity.id
_entity.type
_entity.pdbx_description
1 polymer ?
#
loop_
_entity_poly.entity_id
_entity_poly.type
_entity_poly.pdbx_seq_one_letter_code
_entity_poly.pdbx_strand_id
1 'polypeptide(L)'
;MTSSSYLAGLPVATRHHGHEPGPDAARPLSTQWLSDERISEARRVWSKAYGREISEDEAIEILMNVRRLAEILLHAEEEKRRT
;
A
#
# COMPACT_ATOMS: atom_id res chain seq x y z
N MET A 1 -4.85 -45.55 -29.85
CA MET A 1 -4.04 -45.19 -28.67
C MET A 1 -3.99 -43.68 -28.57
N THR A 2 -4.47 -43.14 -27.44
CA THR A 2 -4.27 -41.79 -26.83
C THR A 2 -4.45 -40.54 -27.72
N SER A 3 -5.58 -39.84 -27.64
CA SER A 3 -5.88 -38.69 -26.75
C SER A 3 -4.89 -37.52 -26.84
N SER A 4 -5.37 -36.32 -27.23
CA SER A 4 -5.24 -35.11 -26.40
C SER A 4 -6.09 -33.97 -26.97
N SER A 5 -6.58 -33.13 -26.07
CA SER A 5 -7.84 -32.40 -26.13
C SER A 5 -7.73 -30.93 -26.55
N TYR A 6 -8.87 -30.42 -27.00
CA TYR A 6 -9.26 -29.05 -27.36
C TYR A 6 -8.80 -27.87 -26.46
N LEU A 7 -8.54 -26.75 -27.16
CA LEU A 7 -8.97 -25.35 -26.94
C LEU A 7 -8.50 -24.51 -25.71
N ALA A 8 -8.37 -23.21 -26.03
CA ALA A 8 -8.33 -22.01 -25.18
C ALA A 8 -6.95 -21.58 -24.64
N GLY A 9 -6.21 -20.85 -25.48
CA GLY A 9 -5.03 -20.08 -25.10
C GLY A 9 -5.33 -18.81 -24.31
N LEU A 10 -5.95 -18.95 -23.13
CA LEU A 10 -5.99 -17.90 -22.11
C LEU A 10 -5.46 -18.49 -20.79
N PRO A 11 -4.24 -18.15 -20.33
CA PRO A 11 -3.89 -18.43 -18.95
C PRO A 11 -4.76 -17.58 -18.02
N VAL A 12 -5.40 -18.28 -17.11
CA VAL A 12 -6.37 -17.83 -16.12
C VAL A 12 -5.82 -16.69 -15.24
N ALA A 13 -6.73 -15.81 -14.86
CA ALA A 13 -6.50 -14.69 -13.97
C ALA A 13 -5.73 -15.09 -12.69
N THR A 14 -4.80 -14.20 -12.36
CA THR A 14 -4.01 -14.08 -11.15
C THR A 14 -4.73 -14.57 -9.90
N ARG A 15 -4.27 -15.70 -9.34
CA ARG A 15 -4.43 -15.98 -7.91
C ARG A 15 -3.04 -15.89 -7.29
N HIS A 16 -2.69 -14.70 -6.80
CA HIS A 16 -1.66 -14.61 -5.79
C HIS A 16 -2.20 -15.33 -4.56
N HIS A 17 -1.80 -16.59 -4.38
CA HIS A 17 -1.96 -17.28 -3.12
C HIS A 17 -1.32 -16.41 -2.03
N GLY A 18 -2.13 -16.11 -1.01
CA GLY A 18 -1.72 -15.33 0.14
C GLY A 18 -0.41 -15.83 0.71
N HIS A 19 0.56 -14.94 0.75
CA HIS A 19 1.60 -15.05 1.74
C HIS A 19 1.00 -14.46 3.01
N GLU A 20 0.47 -15.31 3.90
CA GLU A 20 0.19 -14.85 5.26
C GLU A 20 1.54 -14.53 5.91
N PRO A 21 1.84 -13.26 6.22
CA PRO A 21 3.01 -12.94 7.02
C PRO A 21 2.67 -13.41 8.44
N GLY A 22 3.52 -14.25 9.02
CA GLY A 22 3.42 -14.59 10.44
C GLY A 22 3.40 -13.32 11.32
N PRO A 23 2.93 -13.42 12.57
CA PRO A 23 2.68 -12.26 13.44
C PRO A 23 3.92 -11.37 13.73
N ASP A 24 5.12 -11.81 13.32
CA ASP A 24 6.40 -11.12 13.48
C ASP A 24 7.12 -10.86 12.14
N ALA A 25 6.38 -10.63 11.05
CA ALA A 25 6.99 -10.02 9.87
C ALA A 25 7.44 -8.59 10.22
N ALA A 26 8.69 -8.48 10.67
CA ALA A 26 9.30 -7.22 11.07
C ALA A 26 9.02 -6.16 9.99
N ARG A 27 8.17 -5.20 10.33
CA ARG A 27 7.77 -4.13 9.42
C ARG A 27 9.04 -3.46 8.89
N PRO A 28 9.17 -3.21 7.56
CA PRO A 28 10.32 -2.51 7.02
C PRO A 28 10.63 -1.24 7.84
N LEU A 29 11.89 -0.88 8.05
CA LEU A 29 12.26 0.33 8.83
C LEU A 29 11.51 1.61 8.39
N SER A 30 11.16 1.70 7.10
CA SER A 30 10.32 2.76 6.51
C SER A 30 8.87 2.83 7.05
N THR A 31 8.44 1.84 7.82
CA THR A 31 7.06 1.67 8.32
C THR A 31 6.95 1.66 9.85
N GLN A 32 8.06 1.84 10.57
CA GLN A 32 8.04 1.95 12.05
C GLN A 32 7.23 3.15 12.56
N TRP A 33 7.06 4.19 11.74
CA TRP A 33 6.27 5.37 12.08
C TRP A 33 4.75 5.15 11.95
N LEU A 34 4.34 4.12 11.22
CA LEU A 34 2.95 3.71 11.08
C LEU A 34 2.59 2.95 12.36
N SER A 35 1.85 3.56 13.29
CA SER A 35 1.19 2.79 14.34
C SER A 35 -0.16 2.31 13.84
N ASP A 36 -0.69 1.25 14.44
CA ASP A 36 -2.03 0.75 14.09
C ASP A 36 -3.11 1.81 14.40
N GLU A 37 -2.88 2.64 15.42
CA GLU A 37 -3.69 3.84 15.69
C GLU A 37 -3.67 4.83 14.51
N ARG A 38 -2.49 5.11 13.91
CA ARG A 38 -2.40 5.98 12.73
C ARG A 38 -3.09 5.39 11.51
N ILE A 39 -2.92 4.08 11.30
CA ILE A 39 -3.53 3.38 10.18
C ILE A 39 -5.06 3.40 10.34
N SER A 40 -5.58 3.07 11.52
CA SER A 40 -7.02 3.09 11.80
C SER A 40 -7.62 4.49 11.68
N GLU A 41 -6.92 5.52 12.17
CA GLU A 41 -7.36 6.90 12.02
C GLU A 41 -7.35 7.36 10.56
N ALA A 42 -6.32 6.98 9.79
CA ALA A 42 -6.28 7.22 8.35
C ALA A 42 -7.45 6.54 7.65
N ARG A 43 -7.75 5.27 7.96
CA ARG A 43 -8.93 4.58 7.42
C ARG A 43 -10.21 5.35 7.73
N ARG A 44 -10.40 5.81 8.96
CA ARG A 44 -11.59 6.57 9.39
C ARG A 44 -11.76 7.87 8.61
N VAL A 45 -10.70 8.66 8.49
CA VAL A 45 -10.73 9.97 7.84
C VAL A 45 -10.92 9.83 6.33
N TRP A 46 -10.13 8.97 5.70
CA TRP A 46 -10.13 8.83 4.24
C TRP A 46 -11.33 8.05 3.72
N SER A 47 -11.88 7.11 4.49
CA SER A 47 -13.15 6.46 4.11
C SER A 47 -14.28 7.48 4.03
N LYS A 48 -14.35 8.41 4.97
CA LYS A 48 -15.30 9.52 4.95
C LYS A 48 -15.06 10.45 3.75
N ALA A 49 -13.80 10.78 3.47
CA ALA A 49 -13.44 11.66 2.36
C ALA A 49 -13.77 11.05 0.99
N TYR A 50 -13.54 9.75 0.81
CA TYR A 50 -13.78 9.05 -0.45
C TYR A 50 -15.21 8.55 -0.62
N GLY A 51 -16.02 8.58 0.45
CA GLY A 51 -17.40 8.08 0.43
C GLY A 51 -17.49 6.55 0.31
N ARG A 52 -16.41 5.82 0.58
CA ARG A 52 -16.35 4.36 0.62
C ARG A 52 -15.41 3.91 1.72
N GLU A 53 -15.59 2.69 2.22
CA GLU A 53 -14.59 2.09 3.11
C GLU A 53 -13.28 1.87 2.33
N ILE A 54 -12.16 2.28 2.94
CA ILE A 54 -10.82 1.99 2.43
C ILE A 54 -10.16 0.87 3.25
N SER A 55 -9.38 0.04 2.56
CA SER A 55 -8.62 -1.04 3.19
C SER A 55 -7.47 -0.51 4.04
N GLU A 56 -6.88 -1.41 4.82
CA GLU A 56 -5.64 -1.13 5.55
C GLU A 56 -4.48 -0.81 4.62
N ASP A 57 -4.30 -1.59 3.55
CA ASP A 57 -3.27 -1.35 2.54
C ASP A 57 -3.43 0.03 1.90
N GLU A 58 -4.66 0.41 1.53
CA GLU A 58 -4.95 1.73 0.99
C GLU A 58 -4.58 2.84 1.97
N ALA A 59 -4.88 2.67 3.26
CA ALA A 59 -4.51 3.64 4.28
C ALA A 59 -2.99 3.76 4.46
N ILE A 60 -2.27 2.63 4.41
CA ILE A 60 -0.80 2.61 4.46
C ILE A 60 -0.22 3.35 3.24
N GLU A 61 -0.73 3.09 2.03
CA GLU A 61 -0.29 3.77 0.82
C GLU A 61 -0.52 5.29 0.89
N ILE A 62 -1.69 5.71 1.36
CA ILE A 62 -2.01 7.13 1.55
C ILE A 62 -1.03 7.77 2.54
N LEU A 63 -0.80 7.14 3.69
CA LEU A 63 0.14 7.64 4.70
C LEU A 63 1.56 7.74 4.13
N MET A 64 1.97 6.78 3.32
CA MET A 64 3.29 6.80 2.67
C MET A 64 3.42 7.92 1.63
N ASN A 65 2.36 8.18 0.86
CA ASN A 65 2.32 9.29 -0.09
C ASN A 65 2.36 10.64 0.61
N VAL A 66 1.65 10.80 1.73
CA VAL A 66 1.69 12.01 2.56
C VAL A 66 3.10 12.26 3.13
N ARG A 67 3.76 11.21 3.63
CA ARG A 67 5.15 11.32 4.11
C ARG A 67 6.10 11.76 3.00
N ARG A 68 6.01 11.14 1.82
CA ARG A 68 6.84 11.51 0.67
C ARG A 68 6.61 12.96 0.24
N LEU A 69 5.36 13.43 0.23
CA LEU A 69 5.05 14.81 -0.08
C LEU A 69 5.69 15.77 0.93
N ALA A 70 5.60 15.47 2.23
CA ALA A 70 6.22 16.28 3.27
C ALA A 70 7.74 16.35 3.12
N GLU A 71 8.39 15.23 2.80
CA GLU A 71 9.84 15.18 2.53
C GLU A 71 10.21 16.09 1.34
N ILE A 72 9.47 16.03 0.23
CA ILE A 72 9.70 16.87 -0.95
C ILE A 72 9.57 18.36 -0.60
N LEU A 73 8.54 18.74 0.16
CA LEU A 73 8.32 20.13 0.57
C LEU A 73 9.45 20.66 1.48
N LEU A 74 9.91 19.82 2.42
CA LEU A 74 11.04 20.17 3.29
C LEU A 74 12.33 20.37 2.48
N HIS A 75 12.60 19.48 1.51
CA HIS A 75 13.75 19.62 0.63
C HIS A 75 13.67 20.90 -0.21
N ALA A 76 12.51 21.22 -0.78
CA ALA A 76 12.33 22.43 -1.57
C ALA A 76 12.59 23.71 -0.76
N GLU A 77 12.13 23.76 0.50
CA GLU A 77 12.37 24.88 1.40
C GLU A 77 13.87 25.03 1.76
N GLU A 78 14.57 23.92 1.96
CA GLU A 78 16.01 23.94 2.24
C GLU A 78 16.84 24.39 1.04
N GLU A 79 16.50 23.96 -0.18
CA GLU A 79 17.14 24.46 -1.41
C GLU A 79 16.92 25.97 -1.59
N LYS A 80 15.68 26.43 -1.36
CA LYS A 80 15.35 27.86 -1.43
C LYS A 80 16.15 28.69 -0.42
N ARG A 81 16.48 28.15 0.75
CA ARG A 81 17.29 28.83 1.76
C ARG A 81 18.78 28.90 1.37
N ARG A 82 19.23 28.02 0.48
CA ARG A 82 20.60 27.99 -0.05
C ARG A 82 20.81 28.86 -1.30
N THR A 83 19.75 29.33 -1.95
CA THR A 83 19.79 30.20 -3.13
C THR A 83 19.54 31.66 -2.77
#